data_AF-A0A7S4UDT8-F1
#
_entry.id   AF-A0A7S4UDT8-F1
#
_cell.length_a   1.000
_cell.length_b   1.000
_cell.length_c   1.000
_cell.angle_alpha   90.00
_cell.angle_beta   90.00
_cell.angle_gamma   90.00
#
_symmetry.space_group_name_H-M   'P 1'
#
loop_
_entity.id
_entity.type
_entity.pdbx_description
1 polymer ?
#
loop_
_entity_poly.entity_id
_entity_poly.type
_entity_poly.pdbx_seq_one_letter_code
_entity_poly.pdbx_strand_id
1 'polypeptide(L)'
;KLSRRARRGGEGGEKSGEETPILFLHGIGIGVLPYIPLVDLLTKEDPTIILAHLPFISMRICSSIPNPDEVVDSIQEVLHKFNYRKACVVGHSFGTGTVCSTSFTRKGR
;
A
#
# COMPACT_ATOMS: atom_id res chain seq x y z
N LYS A 1 15.39 -23.45 21.59
CA LYS A 1 16.22 -22.59 22.47
C LYS A 1 16.39 -21.24 21.78
N LEU A 2 15.80 -20.19 22.36
CA LEU A 2 15.88 -18.81 21.87
C LEU A 2 17.34 -18.35 21.71
N SER A 3 17.68 -17.76 20.57
CA SER A 3 18.83 -16.85 20.47
C SER A 3 18.32 -15.43 20.49
N ARG A 4 18.21 -14.88 21.70
CA ARG A 4 17.95 -13.46 21.95
C ARG A 4 19.17 -12.67 21.48
N ARG A 5 19.10 -12.08 20.29
CA ARG A 5 20.08 -11.07 19.87
C ARG A 5 19.70 -9.72 20.50
N ALA A 6 20.06 -9.58 21.77
CA ALA A 6 20.27 -8.28 22.38
C ALA A 6 21.35 -7.55 21.57
N ARG A 7 20.99 -6.45 20.92
CA ARG A 7 21.95 -5.42 20.50
C ARG A 7 21.44 -4.08 20.98
N ARG A 8 22.03 -3.70 22.12
CA ARG A 8 22.51 -2.38 22.51
C ARG A 8 21.75 -1.19 21.93
N GLY A 9 21.09 -0.46 22.82
CA GLY A 9 20.83 0.96 22.63
C GLY A 9 22.14 1.70 22.35
N GLY A 10 22.15 2.40 21.22
CA GLY A 10 23.06 3.49 20.93
C GLY A 10 22.22 4.73 20.72
N GLU A 11 22.54 5.78 21.46
CA GLU A 11 22.08 7.14 21.24
C GLU A 11 22.62 7.66 19.89
N GLY A 12 21.85 8.53 19.23
CA GLY A 12 22.33 9.38 18.14
C GLY A 12 22.07 8.83 16.74
N GLY A 13 20.96 9.25 16.15
CA GLY A 13 20.68 9.09 14.73
C GLY A 13 19.25 9.54 14.44
N GLU A 14 19.07 10.81 14.11
CA GLU A 14 17.85 11.25 13.44
C GLU A 14 17.61 10.33 12.24
N LYS A 15 16.56 9.51 12.25
CA LYS A 15 16.03 8.93 11.01
C LYS A 15 15.37 10.06 10.24
N SER A 16 16.17 10.92 9.62
CA SER A 16 15.75 12.05 8.79
C SER A 16 15.28 11.58 7.40
N GLY A 17 14.45 10.54 7.36
CA GLY A 17 13.82 10.06 6.15
C GLY A 17 12.48 9.45 6.52
N GLU A 18 11.38 10.15 6.22
CA GLU A 18 10.04 9.55 6.29
C GLU A 18 10.07 8.23 5.49
N GLU A 19 9.84 7.11 6.18
CA GLU A 19 9.73 5.80 5.56
C GLU A 19 8.66 5.86 4.46
N THR A 20 9.00 5.39 3.26
CA THR A 20 8.09 5.41 2.11
C THR A 20 7.54 3.99 1.93
N PRO A 21 6.28 3.72 2.31
CA PRO A 21 5.71 2.38 2.22
C PRO A 21 5.46 2.00 0.77
N ILE A 22 5.39 0.70 0.51
CA ILE A 22 4.90 0.16 -0.76
C ILE A 22 3.38 0.02 -0.65
N LEU A 23 2.63 0.74 -1.48
CA LEU A 23 1.18 0.58 -1.61
C LEU A 23 0.89 -0.33 -2.80
N PHE A 24 0.33 -1.52 -2.54
CA PHE A 24 -0.02 -2.48 -3.57
C PHE A 24 -1.52 -2.48 -3.87
N LEU A 25 -1.88 -2.26 -5.14
CA LEU A 25 -3.26 -2.27 -5.65
C LEU A 25 -3.48 -3.50 -6.55
N HIS A 26 -4.37 -4.40 -6.13
CA HIS A 26 -4.66 -5.64 -6.87
C HIS A 26 -5.54 -5.41 -8.10
N GLY A 27 -5.49 -6.37 -9.04
CA GLY A 27 -6.41 -6.46 -10.16
C GLY A 27 -7.74 -7.14 -9.81
N ILE A 28 -8.65 -7.24 -10.78
CA ILE A 28 -9.91 -7.97 -10.61
C ILE A 28 -9.64 -9.45 -10.28
N GLY A 29 -10.32 -9.99 -9.27
CA GLY A 29 -10.16 -11.39 -8.87
C GLY A 29 -10.52 -11.64 -7.41
N ILE A 30 -9.84 -12.58 -6.75
CA ILE A 30 -10.09 -12.95 -5.34
C ILE A 30 -9.38 -12.03 -4.33
N GLY A 31 -9.18 -10.76 -4.67
CA GLY A 31 -8.50 -9.77 -3.83
C GLY A 31 -6.98 -9.97 -3.77
N VAL A 32 -6.40 -9.79 -2.58
CA VAL A 32 -4.93 -9.80 -2.38
C VAL A 32 -4.31 -11.20 -2.25
N LEU A 33 -5.14 -12.25 -2.13
CA LEU A 33 -4.68 -13.63 -1.92
C LEU A 33 -3.66 -14.14 -2.95
N PRO A 34 -3.81 -13.90 -4.27
CA PRO A 34 -2.87 -14.41 -5.27
C PRO A 34 -1.47 -13.80 -5.15
N TYR A 35 -1.32 -12.68 -4.42
CA TYR A 35 -0.08 -11.93 -4.31
C TYR A 35 0.69 -12.26 -3.03
N ILE A 36 0.21 -13.16 -2.18
CA ILE A 36 0.91 -13.58 -0.95
C ILE A 36 2.37 -14.01 -1.24
N PRO A 37 2.69 -14.80 -2.29
CA PRO A 37 4.08 -15.17 -2.58
C PRO A 37 4.97 -13.96 -2.93
N LEU A 38 4.41 -12.94 -3.59
CA LEU A 38 5.13 -11.70 -3.89
C LEU A 38 5.37 -10.90 -2.60
N VAL A 39 4.36 -10.79 -1.74
CA VAL A 39 4.48 -10.10 -0.46
C VAL A 39 5.55 -10.76 0.42
N ASP A 40 5.53 -12.10 0.52
CA ASP A 40 6.55 -12.86 1.25
C ASP A 40 7.97 -12.55 0.74
N LEU A 41 8.15 -12.49 -0.57
CA LEU A 41 9.43 -12.12 -1.19
C LEU A 41 9.86 -10.69 -0.80
N LEU A 42 8.95 -9.72 -0.85
CA LEU A 42 9.24 -8.33 -0.54
C LEU A 42 9.55 -8.11 0.94
N THR A 43 8.86 -8.82 1.85
CA THR A 43 9.08 -8.69 3.30
C THR A 43 10.46 -9.13 3.78
N LYS A 44 11.25 -9.82 2.94
CA LYS A 44 12.63 -10.22 3.28
C LYS A 44 13.57 -9.02 3.49
N GLU A 45 13.26 -7.89 2.86
CA GLU A 45 14.01 -6.64 3.00
C GLU A 45 13.40 -5.71 4.07
N ASP A 46 12.45 -6.21 4.87
CA ASP A 46 11.72 -5.47 5.91
C ASP A 46 11.09 -4.13 5.48
N PRO A 47 10.48 -4.00 4.27
CA PRO A 47 9.73 -2.80 3.92
C PRO A 47 8.37 -2.77 4.61
N THR A 48 7.87 -1.58 4.95
CA THR A 48 6.43 -1.42 5.20
C THR A 48 5.64 -1.58 3.92
N ILE A 49 4.71 -2.54 3.90
CA ILE A 49 3.81 -2.83 2.77
C ILE A 49 2.36 -2.61 3.19
N ILE A 50 1.63 -1.83 2.41
CA ILE A 50 0.20 -1.61 2.51
C ILE A 50 -0.49 -2.36 1.37
N LEU A 51 -1.27 -3.39 1.71
CA LEU A 51 -2.07 -4.16 0.75
C LEU A 51 -3.50 -3.60 0.72
N ALA A 52 -3.84 -2.84 -0.32
CA ALA A 52 -5.18 -2.29 -0.45
C ALA A 52 -6.14 -3.38 -0.95
N HIS A 53 -7.18 -3.67 -0.17
CA HIS A 53 -8.27 -4.53 -0.60
C HIS A 53 -9.41 -3.68 -1.15
N LEU A 54 -9.79 -3.92 -2.42
CA LEU A 54 -10.81 -3.16 -3.16
C LEU A 54 -12.06 -4.04 -3.40
N PRO A 55 -13.08 -4.00 -2.53
CA PRO A 55 -14.16 -4.99 -2.52
C PRO A 55 -14.93 -5.10 -3.85
N PHE A 56 -15.12 -3.98 -4.54
CA PHE A 56 -15.88 -3.88 -5.80
C PHE A 56 -15.19 -4.56 -6.99
N ILE A 57 -13.91 -4.97 -6.86
CA ILE A 57 -13.18 -5.79 -7.84
C ILE A 57 -12.67 -7.12 -7.25
N SER A 58 -13.05 -7.46 -6.01
CA SER A 58 -12.59 -8.66 -5.29
C SER A 58 -13.54 -9.86 -5.39
N MET A 59 -14.33 -9.99 -6.47
CA MET A 59 -15.36 -11.04 -6.62
C MET A 59 -16.35 -11.08 -5.44
N ARG A 60 -16.70 -9.92 -4.89
CA ARG A 60 -17.69 -9.76 -3.81
C ARG A 60 -18.92 -9.06 -4.34
N ILE A 61 -20.10 -9.51 -3.87
CA ILE A 61 -21.34 -8.76 -4.06
C ILE A 61 -21.21 -7.44 -3.30
N CYS A 62 -21.30 -6.33 -4.02
CA CYS A 62 -21.21 -4.97 -3.50
C CYS A 62 -22.45 -4.19 -3.92
N SER A 63 -23.02 -3.41 -3.01
CA SER A 63 -24.20 -2.56 -3.27
C SER A 63 -23.87 -1.25 -3.97
N SER A 64 -22.60 -0.87 -3.97
CA SER A 64 -22.08 0.35 -4.59
C SER A 64 -20.73 0.08 -5.24
N ILE A 65 -20.49 0.75 -6.37
CA ILE A 65 -19.20 0.74 -7.07
C ILE A 65 -18.72 2.19 -7.07
N PRO A 66 -17.60 2.50 -6.40
CA PRO A 66 -17.07 3.85 -6.36
C PRO A 66 -16.55 4.24 -7.75
N ASN A 67 -16.58 5.54 -8.04
CA ASN A 67 -15.89 6.08 -9.21
C ASN A 67 -14.37 6.16 -8.95
N PRO A 68 -13.53 6.31 -9.99
CA PRO A 68 -12.08 6.30 -9.83
C PRO A 68 -11.53 7.35 -8.86
N ASP A 69 -12.12 8.55 -8.82
CA ASP A 69 -11.68 9.63 -7.94
C ASP A 69 -11.97 9.29 -6.47
N GLU A 70 -13.14 8.73 -6.17
CA GLU A 70 -13.50 8.24 -4.83
C GLU A 70 -12.53 7.17 -4.32
N VAL A 71 -12.03 6.30 -5.21
CA VAL A 71 -11.03 5.28 -4.87
C VAL A 71 -9.69 5.94 -4.53
N VAL A 72 -9.26 6.92 -5.34
CA VAL A 72 -8.02 7.68 -5.11
C VAL A 72 -8.08 8.44 -3.79
N ASP A 73 -9.17 9.15 -3.53
CA ASP A 73 -9.40 9.92 -2.30
C ASP A 73 -9.36 8.98 -1.08
N SER A 74 -10.04 7.85 -1.16
CA SER A 74 -10.03 6.83 -0.10
C SER A 74 -8.63 6.30 0.19
N ILE A 75 -7.82 6.07 -0.86
CA ILE A 75 -6.42 5.64 -0.71
C ILE A 75 -5.59 6.72 -0.04
N GLN A 76 -5.74 7.99 -0.44
CA GLN A 76 -5.02 9.12 0.15
C GLN A 76 -5.37 9.30 1.63
N GLU A 77 -6.65 9.20 1.98
CA GLU A 77 -7.09 9.23 3.38
C GLU A 77 -6.45 8.11 4.20
N VAL A 78 -6.39 6.90 3.67
CA VAL A 78 -5.76 5.75 4.34
C VAL A 78 -4.28 6.00 4.56
N LEU A 79 -3.55 6.50 3.56
CA LEU A 79 -2.14 6.86 3.71
C LEU A 79 -1.93 7.93 4.80
N HIS A 80 -2.77 8.98 4.79
CA HIS A 80 -2.71 10.03 5.81
C HIS A 80 -3.05 9.50 7.22
N LYS A 81 -4.02 8.59 7.36
CA LYS A 81 -4.37 7.93 8.63
C LYS A 81 -3.19 7.13 9.20
N PHE A 82 -2.33 6.58 8.34
CA PHE A 82 -1.10 5.89 8.72
C PHE A 82 0.13 6.80 8.80
N ASN A 83 -0.04 8.13 8.73
CA ASN A 83 1.03 9.14 8.76
C ASN A 83 2.02 9.06 7.58
N TYR A 84 1.58 8.57 6.42
CA TYR A 84 2.37 8.56 5.20
C TYR A 84 1.93 9.68 4.23
N ARG A 85 2.89 10.52 3.81
CA ARG A 85 2.67 11.58 2.82
C ARG A 85 2.95 11.15 1.38
N LYS A 86 3.68 10.05 1.23
CA LYS A 86 4.08 9.45 -0.04
C LYS A 86 4.14 7.95 0.10
N ALA A 87 3.94 7.24 -1.00
CA ALA A 87 4.10 5.80 -1.08
C ALA A 87 4.70 5.43 -2.45
N CYS A 88 5.43 4.32 -2.51
CA CYS A 88 5.77 3.66 -3.76
C CYS A 88 4.54 2.85 -4.19
N VAL A 89 3.82 3.30 -5.22
CA VAL A 89 2.56 2.68 -5.62
C VAL A 89 2.81 1.63 -6.71
N VAL A 90 2.32 0.41 -6.47
CA VAL A 90 2.43 -0.72 -7.38
C VAL A 90 1.02 -1.19 -7.75
N GLY A 91 0.73 -1.28 -9.04
CA GLY A 91 -0.56 -1.74 -9.54
C GLY A 91 -0.41 -2.99 -10.40
N HIS A 92 -1.34 -3.94 -10.24
CA HIS A 92 -1.49 -5.07 -11.15
C HIS A 92 -2.83 -4.99 -11.90
N SER A 93 -2.80 -5.14 -13.23
CA SER A 93 -4.00 -5.16 -14.07
C SER A 93 -4.89 -3.94 -13.82
N PHE A 94 -6.15 -4.12 -13.36
CA PHE A 94 -7.05 -3.01 -12.99
C PHE A 94 -6.42 -2.02 -12.00
N GLY A 95 -5.62 -2.52 -11.05
CA GLY A 95 -4.90 -1.68 -10.10
C GLY A 95 -3.98 -0.65 -10.77
N THR A 96 -3.41 -0.97 -11.95
CA THR A 96 -2.59 -0.04 -12.73
C THR A 96 -3.36 1.22 -13.14
N GLY A 97 -4.64 1.08 -13.51
CA GLY A 97 -5.49 2.24 -13.84
C GLY A 97 -5.72 3.15 -12.63
N THR A 98 -5.82 2.57 -11.44
CA THR A 98 -5.92 3.34 -10.19
C THR A 98 -4.59 4.07 -9.91
N VAL A 99 -3.44 3.42 -10.12
CA VAL A 99 -2.11 4.06 -9.97
C VAL A 99 -1.95 5.27 -10.89
N CYS A 100 -2.30 5.14 -12.18
CA CYS A 100 -2.23 6.26 -13.12
C CYS A 100 -3.06 7.46 -12.64
N SER A 101 -4.25 7.19 -12.07
CA SER A 101 -5.13 8.23 -11.55
C SER A 101 -4.54 8.93 -10.32
N THR A 102 -3.95 8.17 -9.37
CA THR A 102 -3.29 8.73 -8.18
C THR A 102 -2.08 9.61 -8.52
N SER A 103 -1.36 9.31 -9.61
CA SER A 103 -0.21 10.09 -10.06
C SER A 103 -0.62 11.38 -10.78
N PHE A 104 -1.81 11.40 -11.38
CA PHE A 104 -2.30 12.50 -12.20
C PHE A 104 -3.08 13.56 -11.40
N THR A 105 -3.58 13.24 -10.20
CA THR A 105 -4.31 14.18 -9.32
C THR A 105 -3.42 15.24 -8.66
N ARG A 106 -2.14 15.37 -9.06
CA ARG A 106 -1.25 16.46 -8.66
C ARG A 106 -1.53 17.79 -9.38
N LYS A 107 -2.81 18.14 -9.59
CA LYS A 107 -3.23 19.44 -10.11
C LYS A 107 -4.07 20.18 -9.08
N GLY A 108 -3.35 20.96 -8.28
CA GLY A 108 -3.78 22.11 -7.47
C GLY A 108 -5.22 22.16 -6.97
N ARG A 109 -5.35 22.13 -5.64
CA ARG A 109 -6.29 23.00 -4.94
C ARG A 109 -5.71 23.38 -3.59
#